data_AF-A0A0Q0WF16-F1
#
_entry.id   AF-A0A0Q0WF16-F1
#
_cell.length_a   1.000
_cell.length_b   1.000
_cell.length_c   1.000
_cell.angle_alpha   90.00
_cell.angle_beta   90.00
_cell.angle_gamma   90.00
#
_symmetry.space_group_name_H-M   'P 1'
#
loop_
_entity.id
_entity.type
_entity.pdbx_description
1 polymer ?
#
loop_
_entity_poly.entity_id
_entity_poly.type
_entity_poly.pdbx_seq_one_letter_code
_entity_poly.pdbx_strand_id
1 'polypeptide(L)'
;LVVNGDNLVDETAVEDILLAEGENVILAALREHAGDYGVLTVEGAKVTKILEKPGRPCAGILNTGVYRFSPEIFDELPRTPISERGSYELTQTIALMIEEGLDVRAKITDGLWADAIFAWDLLEANSSVPEIGEPKVEGEIEEGARLRGPVEIGRGSIVRSGSYIVGPVSIGKNCDLGPNVTVLPTTSIGDSVKIGSHTEIRNSIIMNGARIGAGSVVSCSVFGASSSFGDHLIAESGESVVPIEDEFHRAEFGAVVADNVIVGGRVLMHPGTLVGTGSKIGSGTEIRGWIERGTRVI
;
A
#
# COMPACT_ATOMS: atom_id res chain seq x y z
N LEU A 1 -7.62 -22.02 -4.87
CA LEU A 1 -6.98 -20.91 -4.13
C LEU A 1 -7.72 -19.63 -4.51
N VAL A 2 -8.08 -18.84 -3.52
CA VAL A 2 -8.74 -17.54 -3.64
C VAL A 2 -7.97 -16.58 -2.75
N VAL A 3 -7.68 -15.38 -3.26
CA VAL A 3 -6.94 -14.33 -2.57
C VAL A 3 -7.69 -13.04 -2.85
N ASN A 4 -8.05 -12.26 -1.82
CA ASN A 4 -8.61 -10.93 -2.05
C ASN A 4 -7.57 -10.05 -2.77
N GLY A 5 -8.02 -9.19 -3.69
CA GLY A 5 -7.12 -8.46 -4.60
C GLY A 5 -6.32 -7.32 -3.95
N ASP A 6 -6.65 -6.97 -2.71
CA ASP A 6 -6.01 -5.96 -1.85
C ASP A 6 -4.94 -6.54 -0.91
N ASN A 7 -4.83 -7.87 -0.84
CA ASN A 7 -3.84 -8.54 -0.01
C ASN A 7 -2.48 -8.65 -0.68
N LEU A 8 -1.44 -8.26 0.06
CA LEU A 8 -0.06 -8.64 -0.22
C LEU A 8 0.29 -9.89 0.59
N VAL A 9 0.59 -10.98 -0.11
CA VAL A 9 1.07 -12.25 0.48
C VAL A 9 2.36 -12.71 -0.18
N ASP A 10 3.28 -13.26 0.61
CA ASP A 10 4.53 -13.81 0.11
C ASP A 10 4.44 -15.30 -0.28
N GLU A 11 5.56 -15.84 -0.76
CA GLU A 11 5.69 -17.26 -1.12
C GLU A 11 5.40 -18.17 0.08
N THR A 12 5.90 -17.83 1.27
CA THR A 12 5.69 -18.60 2.51
C THR A 12 4.19 -18.74 2.83
N ALA A 13 3.43 -17.64 2.77
CA ALA A 13 1.98 -17.62 3.01
C ALA A 13 1.22 -18.50 1.99
N VAL A 14 1.65 -18.47 0.72
CA VAL A 14 1.07 -19.30 -0.34
C VAL A 14 1.40 -20.78 -0.14
N GLU A 15 2.65 -21.12 0.20
CA GLU A 15 3.05 -22.49 0.51
C GLU A 15 2.30 -23.03 1.72
N ASP A 16 2.18 -22.23 2.79
CA ASP A 16 1.49 -22.60 4.01
C ASP A 16 0.05 -23.04 3.75
N ILE A 17 -0.71 -22.28 2.95
CA ILE A 17 -2.10 -22.64 2.63
C ILE A 17 -2.19 -23.84 1.67
N LEU A 18 -1.25 -23.98 0.74
CA LEU A 18 -1.24 -25.09 -0.20
C LEU A 18 -0.84 -26.42 0.45
N LEU A 19 -0.01 -26.38 1.49
CA LEU A 19 0.44 -27.56 2.23
C LEU A 19 -0.40 -27.85 3.48
N ALA A 20 -1.33 -26.97 3.85
CA ALA A 20 -2.23 -27.18 4.97
C ALA A 20 -3.05 -28.47 4.80
N GLU A 21 -3.50 -29.06 5.91
CA GLU A 21 -4.41 -30.20 5.89
C GLU A 21 -5.86 -29.77 5.65
N GLY A 22 -6.67 -30.64 5.03
CA GLY A 22 -8.10 -30.42 4.78
C GLY A 22 -8.39 -29.71 3.45
N GLU A 23 -9.58 -29.85 2.88
CA GLU A 23 -9.87 -29.29 1.55
C GLU A 23 -10.29 -27.80 1.60
N ASN A 24 -10.92 -27.39 2.70
CA ASN A 24 -11.35 -26.01 2.95
C ASN A 24 -10.48 -25.39 4.05
N VAL A 25 -9.62 -24.45 3.67
CA VAL A 25 -8.62 -23.83 4.54
C VAL A 25 -8.69 -22.31 4.42
N ILE A 26 -8.68 -21.64 5.57
CA ILE A 26 -8.49 -20.20 5.73
C ILE A 26 -7.04 -19.98 6.18
N LEU A 27 -6.28 -19.19 5.43
CA LEU A 27 -5.00 -18.70 5.94
C LEU A 27 -5.29 -17.65 7.01
N ALA A 28 -4.61 -17.75 8.13
CA ALA A 28 -4.84 -16.91 9.30
C ALA A 28 -3.55 -16.26 9.78
N ALA A 29 -3.69 -15.08 10.39
CA ALA A 29 -2.57 -14.36 11.01
C ALA A 29 -2.88 -14.10 12.49
N LEU A 30 -1.89 -14.23 13.36
CA LEU A 30 -2.04 -13.88 14.77
C LEU A 30 -1.50 -12.47 15.00
N ARG A 31 -2.40 -11.48 15.17
CA ARG A 31 -2.01 -10.08 15.43
C ARG A 31 -2.99 -9.38 16.37
N GLU A 32 -2.51 -8.32 17.00
CA GLU A 32 -3.38 -7.29 17.58
C GLU A 32 -3.97 -6.44 16.45
N HIS A 33 -5.23 -6.07 16.56
CA HIS A 33 -5.91 -5.23 15.57
C HIS A 33 -6.96 -4.33 16.25
N ALA A 34 -7.40 -3.30 15.53
CA ALA A 34 -8.38 -2.31 16.01
C ALA A 34 -9.83 -2.82 15.98
N GLY A 35 -10.09 -4.00 15.41
CA GLY A 35 -11.42 -4.60 15.29
C GLY A 35 -12.00 -4.59 13.87
N ASP A 36 -11.18 -4.27 12.87
CA ASP A 36 -11.58 -4.10 11.47
C ASP A 36 -11.52 -5.39 10.63
N TYR A 37 -11.08 -6.49 11.24
CA TYR A 37 -10.87 -7.79 10.60
C TYR A 37 -11.82 -8.84 11.16
N GLY A 38 -12.10 -9.86 10.35
CA GLY A 38 -12.80 -11.05 10.80
C GLY A 38 -11.93 -11.86 11.78
N VAL A 39 -12.49 -12.23 12.93
CA VAL A 39 -11.79 -13.02 13.96
C VAL A 39 -12.31 -14.46 13.93
N LEU A 40 -11.38 -15.41 13.84
CA LEU A 40 -11.66 -16.84 13.83
C LEU A 40 -11.63 -17.39 15.26
N THR A 41 -12.65 -18.17 15.60
CA THR A 41 -12.60 -19.09 16.75
C THR A 41 -12.19 -20.47 16.23
N VAL A 42 -11.14 -21.04 16.84
CA VAL A 42 -10.60 -22.34 16.43
C VAL A 42 -10.52 -23.32 17.59
N GLU A 43 -10.77 -24.60 17.27
CA GLU A 43 -10.51 -25.74 18.15
C GLU A 43 -9.46 -26.63 17.48
N GLY A 44 -8.21 -26.53 17.94
CA GLY A 44 -7.07 -27.05 17.18
C GLY A 44 -6.93 -26.30 15.86
N ALA A 45 -7.06 -27.00 14.73
CA ALA A 45 -7.08 -26.39 13.40
C ALA A 45 -8.50 -26.13 12.89
N LYS A 46 -9.54 -26.69 13.51
CA LYS A 46 -10.91 -26.57 13.01
C LYS A 46 -11.49 -25.20 13.35
N VAL A 47 -12.02 -24.50 12.36
CA VAL A 47 -12.73 -23.23 12.56
C VAL A 47 -14.14 -23.54 13.03
N THR A 48 -14.52 -22.99 14.18
CA THR A 48 -15.85 -23.19 14.79
C THR A 48 -16.74 -21.97 14.63
N LYS A 49 -16.17 -20.78 14.42
CA LYS A 49 -16.91 -19.55 14.19
C LYS A 49 -16.04 -18.49 13.50
N ILE A 50 -16.68 -17.65 12.70
CA ILE A 50 -16.12 -16.40 12.17
C ILE A 50 -16.93 -15.26 12.74
N LEU A 51 -16.26 -14.30 13.37
CA LEU A 51 -16.84 -13.06 13.85
C LEU A 51 -16.37 -11.91 12.95
N GLU A 52 -17.26 -11.40 12.10
CA GLU A 52 -16.97 -10.24 11.27
C GLU A 52 -16.82 -8.97 12.10
N LYS A 53 -15.73 -8.25 11.84
CA LYS A 53 -15.41 -6.90 12.35
C LYS A 53 -16.01 -6.59 13.72
N PRO A 54 -15.41 -7.07 14.82
CA PRO A 54 -15.96 -6.91 16.17
C PRO A 54 -16.10 -5.45 16.62
N GLY A 55 -15.53 -4.49 15.87
CA GLY A 55 -15.67 -3.04 16.12
C GLY A 55 -14.96 -2.58 17.40
N ARG A 56 -14.07 -3.42 17.95
CA ARG A 56 -13.27 -3.12 19.13
C ARG A 56 -11.90 -3.79 19.03
N PRO A 57 -10.85 -3.17 19.58
CA PRO A 57 -9.53 -3.78 19.59
C PRO A 57 -9.54 -5.13 20.29
N CYS A 58 -8.95 -6.13 19.65
CA CYS A 58 -8.75 -7.44 20.25
C CYS A 58 -7.51 -8.13 19.67
N ALA A 59 -6.97 -9.09 20.42
CA ALA A 59 -6.01 -10.04 19.90
C ALA A 59 -6.77 -11.29 19.45
N GLY A 60 -6.44 -11.81 18.27
CA GLY A 60 -7.15 -12.96 17.73
C GLY A 60 -6.47 -13.55 16.51
N ILE A 61 -7.00 -14.70 16.10
CA ILE A 61 -6.64 -15.35 14.85
C ILE A 61 -7.44 -14.66 13.76
N LEU A 62 -6.80 -13.84 12.95
CA LEU A 62 -7.44 -13.01 11.94
C LEU A 62 -7.64 -13.80 10.65
N ASN A 63 -8.80 -13.61 10.04
CA ASN A 63 -9.04 -14.03 8.66
C ASN A 63 -8.24 -13.12 7.72
N THR A 64 -7.30 -13.68 6.97
CA THR A 64 -6.46 -12.91 6.04
C THR A 64 -7.13 -12.63 4.71
N GLY A 65 -8.29 -13.23 4.39
CA GLY A 65 -8.88 -13.12 3.06
C GLY A 65 -8.21 -14.03 2.02
N VAL A 66 -7.43 -15.02 2.46
CA VAL A 66 -6.79 -16.03 1.60
C VAL A 66 -7.32 -17.41 1.94
N TYR A 67 -7.81 -18.11 0.91
CA TYR A 67 -8.59 -19.34 1.08
C TYR A 67 -8.20 -20.41 0.07
N ARG A 68 -8.25 -21.66 0.50
CA ARG A 68 -8.30 -22.84 -0.37
C ARG A 68 -9.64 -23.51 -0.13
N PHE A 69 -10.39 -23.75 -1.19
CA PHE A 69 -11.70 -24.42 -1.12
C PHE A 69 -11.70 -25.67 -1.97
N SER A 70 -12.48 -26.66 -1.53
CA SER A 70 -12.96 -27.73 -2.42
C SER A 70 -13.98 -27.15 -3.42
N PRO A 71 -14.27 -27.83 -4.54
CA PRO A 71 -15.34 -27.42 -5.46
C PRO A 71 -16.74 -27.32 -4.81
N GLU A 72 -16.96 -27.93 -3.64
CA GLU A 72 -18.26 -27.91 -2.94
C GLU A 72 -18.68 -26.49 -2.54
N ILE A 73 -17.74 -25.55 -2.45
CA ILE A 73 -18.05 -24.12 -2.23
C ILE A 73 -19.06 -23.57 -3.25
N PHE A 74 -19.06 -24.08 -4.49
CA PHE A 74 -19.98 -23.63 -5.53
C PHE A 74 -21.43 -24.06 -5.29
N ASP A 75 -21.66 -25.11 -4.48
CA ASP A 75 -22.98 -25.52 -4.04
C ASP A 75 -23.50 -24.64 -2.89
N GLU A 76 -22.58 -24.09 -2.08
CA GLU A 76 -22.90 -23.23 -0.94
C GLU A 76 -23.11 -21.75 -1.32
N LEU A 77 -22.36 -21.24 -2.29
CA LEU A 77 -22.46 -19.84 -2.73
C LEU A 77 -23.90 -19.37 -3.01
N PRO A 78 -24.76 -20.12 -3.74
CA PRO A 78 -26.16 -19.73 -3.99
C PRO A 78 -27.03 -19.64 -2.74
N ARG A 79 -26.60 -20.26 -1.63
CA ARG A 79 -27.33 -20.33 -0.36
C ARG A 79 -26.91 -19.23 0.62
N THR A 80 -25.86 -18.48 0.27
CA THR A 80 -25.33 -17.38 1.08
C THR A 80 -26.43 -16.35 1.34
N PRO A 81 -26.77 -16.05 2.60
CA PRO A 81 -27.70 -14.97 2.90
C PRO A 81 -27.11 -13.62 2.48
N ILE A 82 -27.96 -12.63 2.28
CA ILE A 82 -27.51 -11.25 2.10
C ILE A 82 -27.14 -10.70 3.48
N SER A 83 -25.98 -10.05 3.60
CA SER A 83 -25.54 -9.42 4.85
C SER A 83 -26.38 -8.18 5.19
N GLU A 84 -26.22 -7.66 6.41
CA GLU A 84 -26.84 -6.39 6.82
C GLU A 84 -26.45 -5.22 5.90
N ARG A 85 -25.32 -5.36 5.19
CA ARG A 85 -24.79 -4.39 4.22
C ARG A 85 -25.38 -4.55 2.82
N GLY A 86 -26.25 -5.52 2.60
CA GLY A 86 -26.91 -5.74 1.31
C GLY A 86 -26.05 -6.50 0.28
N SER A 87 -24.94 -7.11 0.71
CA SER A 87 -24.01 -7.86 -0.15
C SER A 87 -23.99 -9.35 0.17
N TYR A 88 -23.63 -10.17 -0.82
CA TYR A 88 -23.24 -11.56 -0.57
C TYR A 88 -21.77 -11.56 -0.11
N GLU A 89 -21.54 -11.92 1.14
CA GLU A 89 -20.20 -11.95 1.73
C GLU A 89 -19.67 -13.39 1.77
N LEU A 90 -18.46 -13.61 1.26
CA LEU A 90 -17.84 -14.94 1.25
C LEU A 90 -17.72 -15.52 2.67
N THR A 91 -17.52 -14.68 3.67
CA THR A 91 -17.41 -15.10 5.08
C THR A 91 -18.74 -15.61 5.64
N GLN A 92 -19.88 -15.17 5.09
CA GLN A 92 -21.19 -15.77 5.38
C GLN A 92 -21.34 -17.16 4.75
N THR A 93 -20.82 -17.37 3.53
CA THR A 93 -20.76 -18.71 2.93
C THR A 93 -19.93 -19.66 3.79
N ILE A 94 -18.77 -19.20 4.27
CA ILE A 94 -17.90 -20.00 5.15
C ILE A 94 -18.60 -20.27 6.49
N ALA A 95 -19.30 -19.29 7.06
CA ALA A 95 -20.09 -19.50 8.27
C ALA A 95 -21.17 -20.57 8.08
N LEU A 96 -21.88 -20.53 6.93
CA LEU A 96 -22.87 -21.55 6.56
C LEU A 96 -22.22 -22.94 6.47
N MET A 97 -21.06 -23.05 5.80
CA MET A 97 -20.32 -24.31 5.73
C MET A 97 -19.99 -24.89 7.11
N ILE A 98 -19.55 -24.03 8.04
CA ILE A 98 -19.25 -24.43 9.42
C ILE A 98 -20.50 -24.91 10.15
N GLU A 99 -21.62 -24.19 10.00
CA GLU A 99 -22.91 -24.53 10.62
C GLU A 99 -23.46 -25.87 10.10
N GLU A 100 -23.23 -26.19 8.83
CA GLU A 100 -23.63 -27.45 8.20
C GLU A 100 -22.67 -28.60 8.49
N GLY A 101 -21.59 -28.34 9.23
CA GLY A 101 -20.64 -29.33 9.68
C GLY A 101 -19.58 -29.70 8.65
N LEU A 102 -19.42 -28.92 7.57
CA LEU A 102 -18.28 -29.07 6.67
C LEU A 102 -16.97 -28.78 7.43
N ASP A 103 -15.90 -29.49 7.07
CA ASP A 103 -14.60 -29.31 7.69
C ASP A 103 -13.92 -28.07 7.09
N VAL A 104 -13.92 -26.96 7.84
CA VAL A 104 -13.18 -25.73 7.53
C VAL A 104 -12.06 -25.59 8.55
N ARG A 105 -10.83 -25.42 8.07
CA ARG A 105 -9.63 -25.33 8.92
C ARG A 105 -8.93 -23.99 8.80
N ALA A 106 -8.25 -23.56 9.86
CA ALA A 106 -7.36 -22.41 9.85
C ALA A 106 -5.91 -22.88 9.81
N LYS A 107 -5.11 -22.24 8.96
CA LYS A 107 -3.66 -22.38 8.94
C LYS A 107 -3.04 -21.04 9.31
N ILE A 108 -2.44 -20.98 10.49
CA ILE A 108 -1.69 -19.79 10.92
C ILE A 108 -0.36 -19.76 10.16
N THR A 109 -0.05 -18.63 9.55
CA THR A 109 1.20 -18.40 8.81
C THR A 109 2.11 -17.42 9.53
N ASP A 110 3.43 -17.66 9.38
CA ASP A 110 4.48 -16.71 9.74
C ASP A 110 4.97 -15.91 8.50
N GLY A 111 4.38 -16.17 7.32
CA GLY A 111 4.64 -15.43 6.08
C GLY A 111 4.11 -14.00 6.13
N LEU A 112 4.57 -13.18 5.18
CA LEU A 112 4.07 -11.81 5.02
C LEU A 112 2.59 -11.84 4.64
N TRP A 113 1.80 -11.13 5.42
CA TRP A 113 0.45 -10.69 5.07
C TRP A 113 0.30 -9.22 5.44
N ALA A 114 -0.12 -8.43 4.47
CA ALA A 114 -0.51 -7.03 4.64
C ALA A 114 -1.77 -6.77 3.79
N ASP A 115 -2.69 -6.00 4.36
CA ASP A 115 -3.89 -5.51 3.69
C ASP A 115 -3.70 -4.03 3.38
N ALA A 116 -3.84 -3.64 2.12
CA ALA A 116 -3.69 -2.26 1.68
C ALA A 116 -5.08 -1.63 1.46
N ILE A 117 -5.76 -1.32 2.56
CA ILE A 117 -7.13 -0.78 2.55
C ILE A 117 -7.11 0.68 2.06
N PHE A 118 -6.16 1.45 2.57
CA PHE A 118 -5.97 2.87 2.27
C PHE A 118 -4.64 3.11 1.57
N ALA A 119 -4.57 4.22 0.82
CA ALA A 119 -3.37 4.55 0.06
C ALA A 119 -2.12 4.73 0.96
N TRP A 120 -2.27 5.18 2.20
CA TRP A 120 -1.14 5.31 3.12
C TRP A 120 -0.65 3.96 3.67
N ASP A 121 -1.50 2.91 3.68
CA ASP A 121 -1.08 1.56 4.09
C ASP A 121 -0.02 1.01 3.12
N LEU A 122 -0.01 1.51 1.87
CA LEU A 122 1.06 1.20 0.90
C LEU A 122 2.44 1.61 1.40
N LEU A 123 2.57 2.65 2.23
CA LEU A 123 3.87 3.09 2.77
C LEU A 123 4.42 2.07 3.76
N GLU A 124 3.55 1.47 4.58
CA GLU A 124 3.90 0.38 5.49
C GLU A 124 4.20 -0.90 4.71
N ALA A 125 3.38 -1.22 3.71
CA ALA A 125 3.63 -2.34 2.80
C ALA A 125 5.00 -2.19 2.12
N ASN A 126 5.30 -1.02 1.57
CA ASN A 126 6.57 -0.74 0.90
C ASN A 126 7.79 -0.85 1.84
N SER A 127 7.59 -0.59 3.13
CA SER A 127 8.63 -0.73 4.16
C SER A 127 8.79 -2.17 4.66
N SER A 128 7.73 -2.99 4.55
CA SER A 128 7.68 -4.36 5.06
C SER A 128 7.95 -5.43 4.01
N VAL A 129 7.93 -5.07 2.71
CA VAL A 129 8.39 -5.95 1.64
C VAL A 129 9.86 -6.32 1.93
N PRO A 130 10.16 -7.58 2.29
CA PRO A 130 11.54 -8.03 2.44
C PRO A 130 12.24 -7.86 1.09
N GLU A 131 13.54 -7.58 1.07
CA GLU A 131 14.33 -7.40 -0.17
C GLU A 131 14.01 -8.50 -1.19
N ILE A 132 13.07 -8.24 -2.12
CA ILE A 132 12.63 -9.22 -3.13
C ILE A 132 13.73 -9.27 -4.17
N GLY A 133 14.76 -10.06 -3.86
CA GLY A 133 15.89 -10.30 -4.73
C GLY A 133 17.13 -9.48 -4.42
N GLU A 134 18.21 -9.83 -5.11
CA GLU A 134 19.47 -9.10 -5.03
C GLU A 134 19.33 -7.75 -5.74
N PRO A 135 19.68 -6.63 -5.07
CA PRO A 135 19.58 -5.30 -5.66
C PRO A 135 20.30 -5.21 -7.01
N LYS A 136 19.59 -4.81 -8.06
CA LYS A 136 20.10 -4.79 -9.43
C LYS A 136 20.12 -3.38 -10.02
N VAL A 137 21.28 -2.97 -10.49
CA VAL A 137 21.48 -1.68 -11.17
C VAL A 137 21.68 -1.91 -12.68
N GLU A 138 20.66 -1.59 -13.47
CA GLU A 138 20.67 -1.63 -14.94
C GLU A 138 20.67 -0.23 -15.60
N GLY A 139 20.59 0.83 -14.78
CA GLY A 139 20.67 2.22 -15.21
C GLY A 139 22.10 2.78 -15.26
N GLU A 140 22.22 4.02 -15.72
CA GLU A 140 23.46 4.79 -15.72
C GLU A 140 23.61 5.59 -14.43
N ILE A 141 24.79 5.52 -13.82
CA ILE A 141 25.15 6.27 -12.62
C ILE A 141 26.29 7.22 -12.99
N GLU A 142 26.02 8.52 -13.02
CA GLU A 142 27.03 9.52 -13.34
C GLU A 142 28.10 9.60 -12.24
N GLU A 143 29.29 10.08 -12.61
CA GLU A 143 30.39 10.29 -11.67
C GLU A 143 29.96 11.24 -10.52
N GLY A 144 30.30 10.86 -9.29
CA GLY A 144 29.96 11.64 -8.10
C GLY A 144 28.59 11.33 -7.50
N ALA A 145 27.74 10.57 -8.16
CA ALA A 145 26.59 9.94 -7.49
C ALA A 145 27.06 8.85 -6.51
N ARG A 146 26.26 8.59 -5.47
CA ARG A 146 26.56 7.63 -4.40
C ARG A 146 25.32 6.82 -4.06
N LEU A 147 25.48 5.50 -4.07
CA LEU A 147 24.45 4.54 -3.66
C LEU A 147 24.92 3.84 -2.38
N ARG A 148 24.05 3.71 -1.38
CA ARG A 148 24.33 3.01 -0.12
C ARG A 148 23.20 2.03 0.21
N GLY A 149 23.55 0.78 0.51
CA GLY A 149 22.55 -0.24 0.84
C GLY A 149 21.84 -0.80 -0.41
N PRO A 150 20.72 -1.51 -0.23
CA PRO A 150 20.02 -2.18 -1.32
C PRO A 150 19.31 -1.17 -2.24
N VAL A 151 19.82 -0.99 -3.46
CA VAL A 151 19.24 -0.06 -4.44
C VAL A 151 19.05 -0.78 -5.78
N GLU A 152 17.82 -0.74 -6.27
CA GLU A 152 17.47 -1.22 -7.61
C GLU A 152 17.24 -0.05 -8.55
N ILE A 153 17.78 -0.17 -9.77
CA ILE A 153 17.66 0.88 -10.79
C ILE A 153 17.38 0.21 -12.13
N GLY A 154 16.19 0.46 -12.66
CA GLY A 154 15.73 -0.07 -13.92
C GLY A 154 16.52 0.48 -15.12
N ARG A 155 16.48 -0.27 -16.21
CA ARG A 155 17.13 0.07 -17.48
C ARG A 155 16.70 1.44 -18.00
N GLY A 156 17.67 2.17 -18.55
CA GLY A 156 17.44 3.49 -19.17
C GLY A 156 17.26 4.61 -18.15
N SER A 157 17.31 4.30 -16.85
CA SER A 157 17.30 5.31 -15.80
C SER A 157 18.69 5.92 -15.61
N ILE A 158 18.74 7.21 -15.32
CA ILE A 158 19.97 7.97 -15.11
C ILE A 158 19.93 8.60 -13.72
N VAL A 159 20.93 8.28 -12.90
CA VAL A 159 21.18 8.97 -11.64
C VAL A 159 22.31 9.97 -11.87
N ARG A 160 21.95 11.25 -11.87
CA ARG A 160 22.89 12.34 -12.18
C ARG A 160 23.85 12.63 -11.04
N SER A 161 24.94 13.29 -11.41
CA SER A 161 26.06 13.67 -10.56
C SER A 161 25.62 14.32 -9.24
N GLY A 162 26.32 13.97 -8.15
CA GLY A 162 26.08 14.52 -6.82
C GLY A 162 24.84 13.96 -6.09
N SER A 163 24.07 13.06 -6.72
CA SER A 163 22.91 12.44 -6.08
C SER A 163 23.33 11.40 -5.03
N TYR A 164 22.55 11.29 -3.96
CA TYR A 164 22.81 10.40 -2.82
C TYR A 164 21.58 9.53 -2.54
N ILE A 165 21.69 8.24 -2.82
CA ILE A 165 20.58 7.28 -2.69
C ILE A 165 20.92 6.27 -1.60
N VAL A 166 20.03 6.14 -0.61
CA VAL A 166 20.19 5.22 0.52
C VAL A 166 19.02 4.23 0.52
N GLY A 167 19.34 2.95 0.32
CA GLY A 167 18.40 1.85 0.27
C GLY A 167 17.81 1.43 1.62
N PRO A 168 16.73 0.63 1.62
CA PRO A 168 16.05 0.06 0.44
C PRO A 168 15.34 1.10 -0.42
N VAL A 169 15.67 1.10 -1.72
CA VAL A 169 15.08 1.97 -2.74
C VAL A 169 14.94 1.19 -4.03
N SER A 170 13.76 1.26 -4.65
CA SER A 170 13.53 0.73 -5.99
C SER A 170 13.21 1.87 -6.96
N ILE A 171 13.94 1.92 -8.07
CA ILE A 171 13.76 2.90 -9.14
C ILE A 171 13.45 2.14 -10.42
N GLY A 172 12.32 2.46 -11.04
CA GLY A 172 11.85 1.88 -12.29
C GLY A 172 12.74 2.23 -13.49
N LYS A 173 12.19 2.00 -14.69
CA LYS A 173 12.86 2.18 -15.98
C LYS A 173 12.69 3.60 -16.50
N ASN A 174 13.66 4.07 -17.28
CA ASN A 174 13.62 5.36 -17.98
C ASN A 174 13.42 6.59 -17.07
N CYS A 175 13.92 6.55 -15.84
CA CYS A 175 13.85 7.64 -14.89
C CYS A 175 15.04 8.62 -15.04
N ASP A 176 14.85 9.87 -14.66
CA ASP A 176 15.92 10.89 -14.66
C ASP A 176 15.93 11.60 -13.30
N LEU A 177 16.97 11.33 -12.50
CA LEU A 177 17.12 11.82 -11.14
C LEU A 177 18.31 12.77 -11.04
N GLY A 178 18.07 14.02 -10.68
CA GLY A 178 19.13 14.94 -10.25
C GLY A 178 19.35 16.16 -11.15
N PRO A 179 20.54 16.78 -11.07
CA PRO A 179 21.66 16.45 -10.17
C PRO A 179 21.35 16.73 -8.68
N ASN A 180 22.18 16.22 -7.78
CA ASN A 180 22.07 16.48 -6.33
C ASN A 180 20.71 16.09 -5.71
N VAL A 181 20.11 15.00 -6.16
CA VAL A 181 18.89 14.45 -5.54
C VAL A 181 19.26 13.55 -4.39
N THR A 182 18.50 13.62 -3.30
CA THR A 182 18.64 12.72 -2.16
C THR A 182 17.42 11.80 -2.10
N VAL A 183 17.63 10.49 -2.17
CA VAL A 183 16.56 9.51 -2.00
C VAL A 183 16.89 8.66 -0.77
N LEU A 184 16.00 8.66 0.20
CA LEU A 184 16.16 7.96 1.47
C LEU A 184 15.39 6.63 1.47
N PRO A 185 15.64 5.76 2.48
CA PRO A 185 15.07 4.42 2.52
C PRO A 185 13.55 4.38 2.39
N THR A 186 13.06 3.18 2.05
CA THR A 186 11.65 2.83 1.87
C THR A 186 10.94 3.68 0.81
N THR A 187 11.71 4.19 -0.16
CA THR A 187 11.19 4.97 -1.29
C THR A 187 11.11 4.10 -2.54
N SER A 188 9.95 4.12 -3.19
CA SER A 188 9.71 3.44 -4.47
C SER A 188 9.36 4.44 -5.56
N ILE A 189 10.11 4.40 -6.66
CA ILE A 189 9.97 5.28 -7.80
C ILE A 189 9.61 4.43 -9.01
N GLY A 190 8.44 4.67 -9.59
CA GLY A 190 7.94 3.97 -10.77
C GLY A 190 8.70 4.32 -12.06
N ASP A 191 8.19 3.84 -13.18
CA ASP A 191 8.77 4.03 -14.50
C ASP A 191 8.58 5.47 -15.02
N SER A 192 9.54 5.96 -15.81
CA SER A 192 9.47 7.26 -16.52
C SER A 192 9.29 8.47 -15.59
N VAL A 193 9.76 8.37 -14.35
CA VAL A 193 9.71 9.46 -13.36
C VAL A 193 10.87 10.42 -13.57
N LYS A 194 10.62 11.72 -13.36
CA LYS A 194 11.67 12.76 -13.36
C LYS A 194 11.70 13.47 -12.01
N ILE A 195 12.90 13.58 -11.42
CA ILE A 195 13.11 14.27 -10.16
C ILE A 195 14.13 15.38 -10.39
N GLY A 196 13.70 16.62 -10.22
CA GLY A 196 14.51 17.82 -10.38
C GLY A 196 15.61 17.94 -9.33
N SER A 197 16.57 18.80 -9.61
CA SER A 197 17.77 18.96 -8.78
C SER A 197 17.47 19.39 -7.35
N HIS A 198 18.30 18.98 -6.39
CA HIS A 198 18.17 19.36 -4.97
C HIS A 198 16.86 18.92 -4.31
N THR A 199 16.17 17.94 -4.91
CA THR A 199 14.96 17.35 -4.32
C THR A 199 15.32 16.21 -3.40
N GLU A 200 14.62 16.14 -2.28
CA GLU A 200 14.75 15.09 -1.28
C GLU A 200 13.44 14.31 -1.14
N ILE A 201 13.54 12.98 -1.19
CA ILE A 201 12.40 12.07 -1.07
C ILE A 201 12.68 11.04 0.01
N ARG A 202 11.71 10.82 0.91
CA ARG A 202 11.82 9.93 2.07
C ARG A 202 10.56 9.10 2.22
N ASN A 203 10.70 7.78 2.41
CA ASN A 203 9.58 6.86 2.66
C ASN A 203 8.35 7.14 1.78
N SER A 204 8.52 7.24 0.47
CA SER A 204 7.44 7.70 -0.43
C SER A 204 7.30 6.82 -1.65
N ILE A 205 6.09 6.77 -2.20
CA ILE A 205 5.77 6.05 -3.43
C ILE A 205 5.48 7.07 -4.52
N ILE A 206 6.34 7.13 -5.52
CA ILE A 206 6.21 8.02 -6.68
C ILE A 206 5.84 7.17 -7.89
N MET A 207 4.59 7.23 -8.33
CA MET A 207 4.08 6.37 -9.39
C MET A 207 4.52 6.81 -10.79
N ASN A 208 4.26 5.93 -11.77
CA ASN A 208 4.76 6.03 -13.13
C ASN A 208 4.47 7.39 -13.79
N GLY A 209 5.47 7.94 -14.47
CA GLY A 209 5.36 9.18 -15.26
C GLY A 209 5.23 10.45 -14.44
N ALA A 210 5.32 10.37 -13.10
CA ALA A 210 5.29 11.54 -12.24
C ALA A 210 6.54 12.43 -12.44
N ARG A 211 6.38 13.74 -12.23
CA ARG A 211 7.47 14.72 -12.34
C ARG A 211 7.51 15.57 -11.09
N ILE A 212 8.63 15.57 -10.39
CA ILE A 212 8.84 16.38 -9.18
C ILE A 212 9.84 17.47 -9.49
N GLY A 213 9.45 18.73 -9.32
CA GLY A 213 10.28 19.90 -9.55
C GLY A 213 11.48 19.98 -8.60
N ALA A 214 12.40 20.89 -8.91
CA ALA A 214 13.63 21.08 -8.17
C ALA A 214 13.40 21.66 -6.77
N GLY A 215 14.31 21.35 -5.84
CA GLY A 215 14.30 21.89 -4.48
C GLY A 215 13.07 21.48 -3.66
N SER A 216 12.46 20.34 -3.99
CA SER A 216 11.27 19.83 -3.31
C SER A 216 11.63 18.91 -2.15
N VAL A 217 10.76 18.80 -1.16
CA VAL A 217 10.88 17.86 -0.03
C VAL A 217 9.60 17.04 0.04
N VAL A 218 9.73 15.72 -0.08
CA VAL A 218 8.59 14.78 -0.08
C VAL A 218 8.83 13.73 1.00
N SER A 219 7.96 13.70 2.00
CA SER A 219 8.05 12.77 3.13
C SER A 219 6.76 11.97 3.29
N CYS A 220 6.88 10.65 3.51
CA CYS A 220 5.76 9.74 3.81
C CYS A 220 4.55 9.93 2.88
N SER A 221 4.76 10.05 1.57
CA SER A 221 3.72 10.47 0.63
C SER A 221 3.53 9.48 -0.52
N VAL A 222 2.33 9.44 -1.07
CA VAL A 222 1.98 8.64 -2.26
C VAL A 222 1.57 9.59 -3.37
N PHE A 223 2.40 9.69 -4.41
CA PHE A 223 2.15 10.54 -5.57
C PHE A 223 1.79 9.70 -6.78
N GLY A 224 0.56 9.92 -7.27
CA GLY A 224 -0.09 9.17 -8.33
C GLY A 224 0.56 9.36 -9.70
N ALA A 225 0.15 8.50 -10.62
CA ALA A 225 0.72 8.40 -11.95
C ALA A 225 0.41 9.63 -12.80
N SER A 226 1.35 9.96 -13.68
CA SER A 226 1.23 11.10 -14.62
C SER A 226 0.95 12.45 -13.96
N SER A 227 1.28 12.59 -12.67
CA SER A 227 1.14 13.85 -11.93
C SER A 227 2.39 14.73 -12.09
N SER A 228 2.20 16.05 -12.07
CA SER A 228 3.29 17.03 -12.18
C SER A 228 3.30 17.92 -10.96
N PHE A 229 4.45 18.02 -10.32
CA PHE A 229 4.68 18.83 -9.14
C PHE A 229 5.74 19.89 -9.46
N GLY A 230 5.40 21.16 -9.27
CA GLY A 230 6.32 22.26 -9.52
C GLY A 230 7.49 22.32 -8.53
N ASP A 231 8.40 23.24 -8.78
CA ASP A 231 9.59 23.43 -7.95
C ASP A 231 9.23 23.88 -6.53
N HIS A 232 10.07 23.54 -5.56
CA HIS A 232 9.90 23.89 -4.14
C HIS A 232 8.58 23.41 -3.53
N LEU A 233 8.11 22.22 -3.93
CA LEU A 233 7.03 21.53 -3.22
C LEU A 233 7.53 21.09 -1.85
N ILE A 234 6.71 21.26 -0.81
CA ILE A 234 6.93 20.66 0.49
C ILE A 234 5.70 19.80 0.82
N ALA A 235 5.91 18.49 1.00
CA ALA A 235 4.92 17.58 1.57
C ALA A 235 5.42 17.10 2.93
N GLU A 236 4.83 17.64 3.98
CA GLU A 236 5.19 17.36 5.38
C GLU A 236 4.45 16.12 5.87
N SER A 237 5.16 15.24 6.58
CA SER A 237 4.58 14.06 7.23
C SER A 237 4.26 14.34 8.69
N GLY A 238 3.17 13.78 9.19
CA GLY A 238 2.82 13.83 10.61
C GLY A 238 1.50 13.12 10.91
N GLU A 239 1.14 13.09 12.19
CA GLU A 239 -0.15 12.53 12.60
C GLU A 239 -1.31 13.33 12.00
N SER A 240 -2.31 12.60 11.50
CA SER A 240 -3.48 13.18 10.86
C SER A 240 -4.74 12.37 11.17
N VAL A 241 -5.89 13.02 10.99
CA VAL A 241 -7.21 12.39 11.05
C VAL A 241 -7.86 12.57 9.69
N VAL A 242 -8.10 11.46 9.00
CA VAL A 242 -8.63 11.44 7.65
C VAL A 242 -10.10 11.02 7.68
N PRO A 243 -11.03 11.84 7.17
CA PRO A 243 -12.40 11.41 6.95
C PRO A 243 -12.47 10.53 5.70
N ILE A 244 -12.94 9.30 5.85
CA ILE A 244 -13.27 8.41 4.74
C ILE A 244 -14.71 7.95 4.94
N GLU A 245 -15.56 8.24 3.94
CA GLU A 245 -16.99 8.02 4.03
C GLU A 245 -17.58 8.65 5.32
N ASP A 246 -18.18 7.85 6.20
CA ASP A 246 -18.77 8.29 7.46
C ASP A 246 -17.87 8.02 8.68
N GLU A 247 -16.60 7.63 8.46
CA GLU A 247 -15.64 7.26 9.50
C GLU A 247 -14.38 8.15 9.50
N PHE A 248 -13.73 8.23 10.66
CA PHE A 248 -12.49 8.96 10.86
C PHE A 248 -11.36 8.00 11.19
N HIS A 249 -10.32 8.00 10.35
CA HIS A 249 -9.15 7.16 10.53
C HIS A 249 -7.98 8.00 11.01
N ARG A 250 -7.25 7.51 12.03
CA ARG A 250 -5.98 8.09 12.43
C ARG A 250 -4.88 7.46 11.59
N ALA A 251 -4.02 8.28 11.00
CA ALA A 251 -2.90 7.82 10.19
C ALA A 251 -1.75 8.82 10.24
N GLU A 252 -0.52 8.33 10.07
CA GLU A 252 0.69 9.16 10.03
C GLU A 252 1.29 9.12 8.62
N PHE A 253 1.04 10.17 7.84
CA PHE A 253 1.58 10.30 6.48
C PHE A 253 1.62 11.77 6.05
N GLY A 254 2.25 12.03 4.90
CA GLY A 254 2.30 13.35 4.30
C GLY A 254 1.09 13.64 3.44
N ALA A 255 1.19 13.38 2.15
CA ALA A 255 0.10 13.57 1.22
C ALA A 255 -0.13 12.34 0.33
N VAL A 256 -1.41 12.08 0.04
CA VAL A 256 -1.82 11.15 -1.02
C VAL A 256 -2.39 11.99 -2.16
N VAL A 257 -1.67 12.00 -3.27
CA VAL A 257 -2.04 12.72 -4.48
C VAL A 257 -2.40 11.69 -5.54
N ALA A 258 -3.63 11.71 -6.04
CA ALA A 258 -4.07 10.78 -7.06
C ALA A 258 -3.45 11.06 -8.45
N ASP A 259 -3.87 10.28 -9.44
CA ASP A 259 -3.34 10.39 -10.80
C ASP A 259 -3.74 11.68 -11.51
N ASN A 260 -2.93 12.07 -12.49
CA ASN A 260 -3.20 13.19 -13.39
C ASN A 260 -3.41 14.53 -12.67
N VAL A 261 -2.76 14.74 -11.52
CA VAL A 261 -2.82 15.98 -10.76
C VAL A 261 -1.70 16.92 -11.20
N ILE A 262 -2.01 18.21 -11.28
CA ILE A 262 -1.03 19.26 -11.56
C ILE A 262 -0.91 20.15 -10.33
N VAL A 263 0.27 20.17 -9.73
CA VAL A 263 0.61 21.02 -8.58
C VAL A 263 1.62 22.07 -9.03
N GLY A 264 1.32 23.33 -8.77
CA GLY A 264 2.21 24.45 -9.03
C GLY A 264 3.49 24.42 -8.19
N GLY A 265 4.37 25.39 -8.39
CA GLY A 265 5.58 25.55 -7.58
C GLY A 265 5.27 26.21 -6.24
N ARG A 266 6.15 26.00 -5.24
CA ARG A 266 6.03 26.56 -3.89
C ARG A 266 4.70 26.21 -3.22
N VAL A 267 4.26 24.97 -3.38
CA VAL A 267 3.07 24.45 -2.70
C VAL A 267 3.49 23.79 -1.38
N LEU A 268 2.74 24.06 -0.32
CA LEU A 268 2.86 23.35 0.95
C LEU A 268 1.66 22.40 1.11
N MET A 269 1.95 21.11 1.30
CA MET A 269 0.96 20.09 1.65
C MET A 269 1.14 19.71 3.11
N HIS A 270 0.08 19.91 3.89
CA HIS A 270 0.04 19.49 5.29
C HIS A 270 -0.09 17.97 5.42
N PRO A 271 0.27 17.40 6.59
CA PRO A 271 -0.01 16.00 6.89
C PRO A 271 -1.48 15.64 6.68
N GLY A 272 -1.73 14.44 6.17
CA GLY A 272 -3.09 13.96 5.91
C GLY A 272 -3.77 14.53 4.67
N THR A 273 -3.04 15.25 3.80
CA THR A 273 -3.65 15.87 2.61
C THR A 273 -3.99 14.82 1.57
N LEU A 274 -5.24 14.83 1.08
CA LEU A 274 -5.72 13.99 -0.01
C LEU A 274 -6.07 14.86 -1.21
N VAL A 275 -5.51 14.55 -2.39
CA VAL A 275 -5.81 15.28 -3.63
C VAL A 275 -6.40 14.34 -4.68
N GLY A 276 -7.64 14.62 -5.07
CA GLY A 276 -8.37 13.83 -6.06
C GLY A 276 -7.81 13.94 -7.48
N THR A 277 -8.08 12.92 -8.28
CA THR A 277 -7.64 12.79 -9.68
C THR A 277 -8.02 14.02 -10.51
N GLY A 278 -7.11 14.47 -11.37
CA GLY A 278 -7.37 15.54 -12.33
C GLY A 278 -7.40 16.96 -11.73
N SER A 279 -7.13 17.10 -10.43
CA SER A 279 -7.14 18.38 -9.74
C SER A 279 -5.92 19.25 -10.10
N LYS A 280 -6.07 20.56 -9.92
CA LYS A 280 -5.04 21.56 -10.23
C LYS A 280 -4.81 22.49 -9.04
N ILE A 281 -3.60 22.50 -8.51
CA ILE A 281 -3.21 23.33 -7.37
C ILE A 281 -2.35 24.49 -7.85
N GLY A 282 -2.73 25.71 -7.48
CA GLY A 282 -2.02 26.95 -7.78
C GLY A 282 -0.61 26.97 -7.20
N SER A 283 0.24 27.82 -7.76
CA SER A 283 1.59 28.02 -7.20
C SER A 283 1.52 28.94 -5.99
N GLY A 284 2.28 28.65 -4.94
CA GLY A 284 2.26 29.43 -3.69
C GLY A 284 1.11 29.08 -2.75
N THR A 285 0.33 28.05 -3.07
CA THR A 285 -0.83 27.63 -2.28
C THR A 285 -0.42 26.70 -1.13
N GLU A 286 -1.18 26.76 -0.04
CA GLU A 286 -1.11 25.81 1.06
C GLU A 286 -2.38 24.96 1.08
N ILE A 287 -2.23 23.63 1.10
CA ILE A 287 -3.36 22.69 1.04
C ILE A 287 -3.37 21.71 2.22
N ARG A 288 -4.59 21.33 2.64
CA ARG A 288 -4.85 20.43 3.76
C ARG A 288 -6.18 19.71 3.56
N GLY A 289 -6.32 18.54 4.20
CA GLY A 289 -7.55 17.75 4.15
C GLY A 289 -7.85 17.21 2.76
N TRP A 290 -9.13 16.99 2.45
CA TRP A 290 -9.55 16.38 1.19
C TRP A 290 -9.91 17.41 0.11
N ILE A 291 -9.17 17.38 -0.99
CA ILE A 291 -9.46 18.10 -2.23
C ILE A 291 -10.13 17.12 -3.20
N GLU A 292 -11.38 17.42 -3.56
CA GLU A 292 -12.18 16.60 -4.48
C GLU A 292 -11.55 16.49 -5.88
N ARG A 293 -12.03 15.50 -6.64
CA ARG A 293 -11.58 15.23 -8.01
C ARG A 293 -11.93 16.39 -8.94
N GLY A 294 -10.99 16.75 -9.82
CA GLY A 294 -11.18 17.84 -10.79
C GLY A 294 -11.23 19.25 -10.18
N THR A 295 -10.96 19.39 -8.88
CA THR A 295 -10.97 20.68 -8.19
C THR A 295 -9.79 21.54 -8.60
N ARG A 296 -10.01 22.84 -8.70
CA ARG A 296 -8.95 23.83 -8.89
C ARG A 296 -8.81 24.67 -7.63
N VAL A 297 -7.64 24.61 -6.99
CA VAL A 297 -7.27 25.46 -5.87
C VAL A 297 -6.35 26.55 -6.41
N ILE A 298 -6.63 27.82 -6.10
CA ILE A 298 -5.89 28.99 -6.61
C ILE A 298 -5.32 29.74 -5.42
#